data_AF-A0AA88WBR3-F1
#
_entry.id   AF-A0AA88WBR3-F1
#
_cell.length_a   1.000
_cell.length_b   1.000
_cell.length_c   1.000
_cell.angle_alpha   90.00
_cell.angle_beta   90.00
_cell.angle_gamma   90.00
#
_symmetry.space_group_name_H-M   'P 1'
#
loop_
_entity.id
_entity.type
_entity.pdbx_description
1 polymer ?
#
loop_
_entity_poly.entity_id
_entity_poly.type
_entity_poly.pdbx_seq_one_letter_code
_entity_poly.pdbx_strand_id
1 'polypeptide(L)'
;MESVGSNSPSSSPPDSHHQHDHHRPYYRFNPTQPLTDRVLRALGHRLRLLHRADSNFFVLGATGNVYTVTLSSTPSCTCPDRTTPCKHILFVYIRVLGISLDDGCLWRKSLRPCQLSRLLAMPMLTEYLAGANAREWFHHLFFRERQQEKSIGVEDGATCPICLEEMGGGEKLVACGTCRNAIHEECLLAWKRSNRRRSTSCVMCRARWRDIADQERYLNLSVYVGQDDTADGYGGCGG
;
A
#
# COMPACT_ATOMS: atom_id res chain seq x y z
N MET A 1 87.35 1.51 11.91
CA MET A 1 85.99 1.99 12.16
C MET A 1 85.53 2.68 10.89
N GLU A 2 84.35 2.24 10.44
CA GLU A 2 83.47 2.71 9.37
C GLU A 2 83.97 2.93 7.92
N SER A 3 83.38 2.05 7.10
CA SER A 3 83.22 1.98 5.66
C SER A 3 82.42 3.14 5.05
N VAL A 4 82.80 3.60 3.86
CA VAL A 4 81.95 4.10 2.75
C VAL A 4 82.83 4.12 1.49
N GLY A 5 82.43 3.85 0.25
CA GLY A 5 81.21 3.37 -0.38
C GLY A 5 81.60 3.18 -1.87
N SER A 6 81.34 2.02 -2.45
CA SER A 6 81.70 1.71 -3.85
C SER A 6 80.50 1.90 -4.77
N ASN A 7 80.78 2.46 -5.94
CA ASN A 7 79.84 2.87 -6.97
C ASN A 7 79.53 1.76 -8.00
N SER A 8 78.32 1.87 -8.58
CA SER A 8 77.93 1.52 -9.97
C SER A 8 77.60 0.05 -10.32
N PRO A 9 76.88 -0.25 -11.45
CA PRO A 9 75.92 0.55 -12.26
C PRO A 9 74.67 -0.24 -12.74
N SER A 10 73.81 0.44 -13.51
CA SER A 10 73.23 -0.01 -14.81
C SER A 10 71.72 -0.30 -14.94
N SER A 11 71.20 0.23 -16.06
CA SER A 11 70.13 -0.30 -16.94
C SER A 11 68.67 0.03 -16.62
N SER A 12 68.12 0.98 -17.39
CA SER A 12 66.68 1.23 -17.53
C SER A 12 66.12 0.62 -18.83
N PRO A 13 64.93 0.00 -18.78
CA PRO A 13 63.97 0.06 -19.89
C PRO A 13 62.58 0.54 -19.41
N PRO A 14 61.65 0.84 -20.33
CA PRO A 14 60.54 1.77 -20.09
C PRO A 14 59.26 1.03 -19.64
N ASP A 15 58.53 1.61 -18.69
CA ASP A 15 57.21 1.09 -18.30
C ASP A 15 56.08 2.10 -18.53
N SER A 16 55.39 1.86 -19.63
CA SER A 16 53.93 1.67 -19.73
C SER A 16 53.03 2.58 -18.88
N HIS A 17 52.33 3.47 -19.58
CA HIS A 17 51.12 4.15 -19.13
C HIS A 17 50.11 3.17 -18.51
N HIS A 18 49.93 3.21 -17.19
CA HIS A 18 48.77 2.61 -16.53
C HIS A 18 47.76 3.68 -16.16
N GLN A 19 46.67 3.71 -16.92
CA GLN A 19 45.43 4.41 -16.60
C GLN A 19 44.96 4.00 -15.21
N HIS A 20 44.89 4.98 -14.30
CA HIS A 20 44.21 4.83 -13.02
C HIS A 20 42.70 4.75 -13.27
N ASP A 21 42.21 3.52 -13.45
CA ASP A 21 40.78 3.23 -13.42
C ASP A 21 40.28 3.42 -11.98
N HIS A 22 39.54 4.51 -11.76
CA HIS A 22 38.84 4.80 -10.53
C HIS A 22 37.65 3.85 -10.36
N HIS A 23 37.91 2.59 -10.03
CA HIS A 23 36.88 1.67 -9.55
C HIS A 23 36.47 2.03 -8.12
N ARG A 24 35.56 3.00 -8.03
CA ARG A 24 34.80 3.30 -6.81
C ARG A 24 34.12 2.02 -6.32
N PRO A 25 34.39 1.53 -5.09
CA PRO A 25 33.77 0.32 -4.59
C PRO A 25 32.25 0.52 -4.55
N TYR A 26 31.52 -0.21 -5.38
CA TYR A 26 30.09 -0.40 -5.20
C TYR A 26 29.90 -1.09 -3.85
N TYR A 27 29.55 -0.30 -2.83
CA TYR A 27 29.07 -0.84 -1.57
C TYR A 27 27.85 -1.71 -1.89
N ARG A 28 28.05 -3.03 -1.98
CA ARG A 28 26.98 -4.02 -1.88
C ARG A 28 26.40 -3.85 -0.48
N PHE A 29 25.40 -3.00 -0.38
CA PHE A 29 24.64 -2.81 0.84
C PHE A 29 23.97 -4.16 1.11
N ASN A 30 24.43 -4.89 2.13
CA ASN A 30 23.86 -6.20 2.45
C ASN A 30 22.58 -5.96 3.25
N PRO A 31 21.38 -6.16 2.67
CA PRO A 31 20.13 -5.90 3.37
C PRO A 31 19.97 -6.86 4.55
N THR A 32 19.32 -6.40 5.61
CA THR A 32 19.02 -7.27 6.76
C THR A 32 18.03 -8.37 6.34
N GLN A 33 18.15 -9.57 6.90
CA GLN A 33 17.26 -10.71 6.59
C GLN A 33 15.75 -10.35 6.59
N PRO A 34 15.21 -9.58 7.57
CA PRO A 34 13.80 -9.19 7.57
C PRO A 34 13.38 -8.30 6.38
N LEU A 35 14.32 -7.58 5.78
CA LEU A 35 14.08 -6.72 4.62
C LEU A 35 14.12 -7.53 3.32
N THR A 36 15.04 -8.50 3.22
CA THR A 36 15.08 -9.47 2.13
C THR A 36 13.78 -10.27 2.04
N ASP A 37 13.25 -10.74 3.16
CA ASP A 37 11.95 -11.45 3.20
C ASP A 37 10.80 -10.59 2.65
N ARG A 38 10.84 -9.27 2.87
CA ARG A 38 9.81 -8.37 2.36
C ARG A 38 9.93 -8.14 0.88
N VAL A 39 11.15 -8.08 0.35
CA VAL A 39 11.40 -8.05 -1.09
C VAL A 39 10.84 -9.32 -1.73
N LEU A 40 11.16 -10.49 -1.15
CA LEU A 40 10.62 -11.77 -1.62
C LEU A 40 9.09 -11.78 -1.60
N ARG A 41 8.46 -11.25 -0.54
CA ARG A 41 6.99 -11.13 -0.49
C ARG A 41 6.42 -10.14 -1.51
N ALA A 42 7.11 -9.03 -1.76
CA ALA A 42 6.70 -8.04 -2.77
C ALA A 42 6.78 -8.60 -4.19
N LEU A 43 7.75 -9.49 -4.44
CA LEU A 43 7.95 -10.16 -5.72
C LEU A 43 7.08 -11.39 -5.91
N GLY A 44 6.84 -12.17 -4.85
CA GLY A 44 6.17 -13.47 -4.93
C GLY A 44 4.69 -13.46 -4.58
N HIS A 45 4.19 -12.47 -3.84
CA HIS A 45 2.75 -12.38 -3.58
C HIS A 45 2.03 -11.79 -4.79
N ARG A 46 0.78 -12.23 -4.99
CA ARG A 46 -0.14 -11.71 -6.02
C ARG A 46 -0.62 -10.30 -5.64
N LEU A 47 0.22 -9.31 -5.92
CA LEU A 47 -0.07 -7.89 -5.75
C LEU A 47 -0.29 -7.27 -7.13
N ARG A 48 -1.30 -6.42 -7.27
CA ARG A 48 -1.61 -5.71 -8.52
C ARG A 48 -1.86 -4.24 -8.24
N LEU A 49 -1.55 -3.38 -9.21
CA LEU A 49 -1.86 -1.96 -9.15
C LEU A 49 -3.23 -1.69 -9.77
N LEU A 50 -4.13 -1.07 -9.02
CA LEU A 50 -5.46 -0.69 -9.50
C LEU A 50 -5.43 0.67 -10.19
N HIS A 51 -4.78 1.64 -9.54
CA HIS A 51 -4.80 3.03 -9.99
C HIS A 51 -3.60 3.79 -9.42
N ARG A 52 -3.18 4.84 -10.14
CA ARG A 52 -2.24 5.84 -9.66
C ARG A 52 -2.87 7.22 -9.79
N ALA A 53 -2.88 7.96 -8.69
CA ALA A 53 -3.26 9.37 -8.64
C ALA A 53 -2.10 10.17 -8.04
N ASP A 54 -1.34 10.86 -8.89
CA ASP A 54 -0.13 11.62 -8.53
C ASP A 54 0.91 10.78 -7.79
N SER A 55 0.98 10.93 -6.46
CA SER A 55 1.87 10.24 -5.52
C SER A 55 1.20 9.07 -4.79
N ASN A 56 -0.09 8.85 -5.00
CA ASN A 56 -0.85 7.76 -4.41
C ASN A 56 -0.99 6.58 -5.38
N PHE A 57 -0.68 5.39 -4.88
CA PHE A 57 -0.75 4.12 -5.60
C PHE A 57 -1.71 3.20 -4.87
N PHE A 58 -2.75 2.74 -5.56
CA PHE A 58 -3.77 1.85 -5.00
C PHE A 58 -3.42 0.41 -5.35
N VAL A 59 -3.03 -0.36 -4.35
CA VAL A 59 -2.50 -1.72 -4.50
C VAL A 59 -3.52 -2.72 -4.02
N LEU A 60 -3.90 -3.65 -4.90
CA LEU A 60 -4.69 -4.83 -4.57
C LEU A 60 -3.78 -5.89 -3.93
N GLY A 61 -4.13 -6.28 -2.70
CA GLY A 61 -3.48 -7.36 -1.98
C GLY A 61 -3.98 -8.75 -2.38
N ALA A 62 -3.23 -9.79 -2.02
CA ALA A 62 -3.57 -11.19 -2.33
C ALA A 62 -4.91 -11.66 -1.72
N THR A 63 -5.40 -11.00 -0.66
CA THR A 63 -6.71 -11.28 -0.03
C THR A 63 -7.85 -10.44 -0.62
N GLY A 64 -7.60 -9.70 -1.70
CA GLY A 64 -8.55 -8.77 -2.30
C GLY A 64 -8.69 -7.42 -1.60
N ASN A 65 -7.99 -7.19 -0.49
CA ASN A 65 -8.00 -5.88 0.19
C ASN A 65 -7.20 -4.86 -0.61
N VAL A 66 -7.72 -3.64 -0.70
CA VAL A 66 -7.03 -2.50 -1.31
C VAL A 66 -6.24 -1.74 -0.26
N TYR A 67 -4.95 -1.51 -0.54
CA TYR A 67 -4.05 -0.71 0.28
C TYR A 67 -3.55 0.50 -0.51
N THR A 68 -3.48 1.66 0.15
CA THR A 68 -2.95 2.88 -0.46
C THR A 68 -1.50 3.04 -0.06
N VAL A 69 -0.61 3.18 -1.03
CA VAL A 69 0.79 3.55 -0.85
C VAL A 69 0.95 5.01 -1.27
N THR A 70 1.46 5.85 -0.38
CA THR A 70 1.70 7.27 -0.67
C THR A 70 3.20 7.53 -0.71
N LEU A 71 3.70 7.94 -1.86
CA LEU A 71 5.09 8.34 -2.03
C LEU A 71 5.29 9.78 -1.56
N SER A 72 6.12 9.94 -0.54
CA SER A 72 6.53 11.24 -0.01
C SER A 72 7.97 11.13 0.51
N SER A 73 8.47 12.18 1.16
CA SER A 73 9.78 12.12 1.84
C SER A 73 9.86 10.95 2.84
N THR A 74 8.73 10.50 3.38
CA THR A 74 8.61 9.29 4.19
C THR A 74 7.47 8.43 3.62
N PRO A 75 7.75 7.45 2.74
CA PRO A 75 6.72 6.64 2.10
C PRO A 75 5.88 5.92 3.14
N SER A 76 4.57 5.92 2.95
CA SER A 76 3.60 5.32 3.87
C SER A 76 2.68 4.35 3.15
N CYS A 77 2.10 3.41 3.90
CA CYS A 77 1.13 2.46 3.40
C CYS A 77 0.05 2.23 4.44
N THR A 78 -1.21 2.08 4.01
CA THR A 78 -2.35 1.80 4.92
C THR A 78 -2.37 0.38 5.46
N CYS A 79 -1.50 -0.52 4.98
CA CYS A 79 -1.48 -1.91 5.38
C CYS A 79 -1.16 -2.11 6.88
N PRO A 80 -1.51 -3.27 7.48
CA PRO A 80 -1.28 -3.52 8.89
C PRO A 80 0.21 -3.65 9.29
N ASP A 81 1.12 -3.80 8.33
CA ASP A 81 2.56 -3.81 8.59
C ASP A 81 3.05 -2.41 8.97
N ARG A 82 3.46 -2.24 10.23
CA ARG A 82 3.96 -0.98 10.77
C ARG A 82 5.39 -0.66 10.37
N THR A 83 6.05 -1.54 9.60
CA THR A 83 7.43 -1.33 9.22
C THR A 83 7.55 -0.71 7.84
N THR A 84 8.36 0.35 7.73
CA THR A 84 8.66 1.01 6.46
C THR A 84 10.08 0.66 6.00
N PRO A 85 10.29 0.28 4.72
CA PRO A 85 9.26 -0.03 3.73
C PRO A 85 8.59 -1.40 4.00
N CYS A 86 7.28 -1.46 3.79
CA CYS A 86 6.51 -2.71 3.79
C CYS A 86 6.54 -3.34 2.39
N LYS A 87 6.04 -4.57 2.27
CA LYS A 87 6.00 -5.27 0.96
C LYS A 87 5.23 -4.49 -0.14
N HIS A 88 4.21 -3.70 0.22
CA HIS A 88 3.44 -2.94 -0.77
C HIS A 88 4.22 -1.73 -1.31
N ILE A 89 4.99 -1.06 -0.44
CA ILE A 89 5.91 0.00 -0.87
C ILE A 89 6.99 -0.57 -1.80
N LEU A 90 7.57 -1.71 -1.41
CA LEU A 90 8.56 -2.41 -2.23
C LEU A 90 7.98 -2.89 -3.56
N PHE A 91 6.73 -3.37 -3.57
CA PHE A 91 6.02 -3.71 -4.81
C PHE A 91 5.90 -2.50 -5.74
N VAL A 92 5.51 -1.33 -5.21
CA VAL A 92 5.45 -0.10 -6.02
C VAL A 92 6.82 0.27 -6.57
N TYR A 93 7.88 0.22 -5.76
CA TYR A 93 9.21 0.56 -6.26
C TYR A 93 9.71 -0.41 -7.32
N ILE A 94 9.64 -1.72 -7.07
CA ILE A 94 10.30 -2.72 -7.90
C ILE A 94 9.44 -3.09 -9.11
N ARG A 95 8.16 -3.41 -8.89
CA ARG A 95 7.28 -3.92 -9.94
C ARG A 95 6.58 -2.79 -10.70
N VAL A 96 6.11 -1.74 -10.01
CA VAL A 96 5.37 -0.65 -10.68
C VAL A 96 6.30 0.38 -11.30
N LEU A 97 7.33 0.82 -10.57
CA LEU A 97 8.27 1.85 -11.03
C LEU A 97 9.55 1.28 -11.63
N GLY A 98 9.75 -0.05 -11.61
CA GLY A 98 10.89 -0.69 -12.26
C GLY A 98 12.25 -0.40 -11.62
N ILE A 99 12.28 -0.05 -10.32
CA ILE A 99 13.54 0.21 -9.62
C ILE A 99 14.33 -1.09 -9.43
N SER A 100 15.60 -1.08 -9.83
CA SER A 100 16.52 -2.20 -9.61
C SER A 100 16.72 -2.48 -8.12
N LEU A 101 16.87 -3.76 -7.78
CA LEU A 101 17.18 -4.22 -6.42
C LEU A 101 18.50 -3.62 -5.89
N ASP A 102 19.42 -3.22 -6.76
CA ASP A 102 20.68 -2.59 -6.37
C ASP A 102 20.54 -1.11 -6.00
N ASP A 103 19.38 -0.47 -6.26
CA ASP A 103 19.20 0.95 -5.95
C ASP A 103 19.04 1.17 -4.44
N GLY A 104 19.93 2.01 -3.90
CA GLY A 104 19.95 2.42 -2.50
C GLY A 104 18.63 2.99 -1.96
N CYS A 105 17.72 3.49 -2.80
CA CYS A 105 16.45 4.08 -2.37
C CYS A 105 15.44 3.04 -1.86
N LEU A 106 15.50 1.79 -2.32
CA LEU A 106 14.62 0.70 -1.88
C LEU A 106 14.74 0.44 -0.38
N TRP A 107 15.93 0.68 0.16
CA TRP A 107 16.32 0.28 1.50
C TRP A 107 16.15 1.40 2.53
N ARG A 108 15.82 2.62 2.07
CA ARG A 108 15.71 3.80 2.93
C ARG A 108 14.29 3.99 3.45
N LYS A 109 14.18 4.32 4.74
CA LYS A 109 12.92 4.74 5.37
C LYS A 109 12.45 6.13 4.90
N SER A 110 13.38 6.95 4.43
CA SER A 110 13.11 8.29 3.94
C SER A 110 13.82 8.52 2.61
N LEU A 111 13.12 9.18 1.70
CA LEU A 111 13.60 9.56 0.39
C LEU A 111 14.12 11.00 0.43
N ARG A 112 15.25 11.23 -0.24
CA ARG A 112 15.70 12.60 -0.50
C ARG A 112 14.75 13.26 -1.52
N PRO A 113 14.58 14.60 -1.51
CA PRO A 113 13.71 15.29 -2.46
C PRO A 113 13.99 14.93 -3.93
N CYS A 114 15.26 14.87 -4.33
CA CYS A 114 15.65 14.46 -5.69
C CYS A 114 15.24 13.02 -6.03
N GLN A 115 15.30 12.10 -5.06
CA GLN A 115 14.87 10.71 -5.24
C GLN A 115 13.35 10.62 -5.37
N LEU A 116 12.62 11.37 -4.55
CA LEU A 116 11.16 11.43 -4.62
C LEU A 116 10.70 11.99 -5.96
N SER A 117 11.24 13.14 -6.39
CA SER A 117 10.90 13.75 -7.68
C SER A 117 11.21 12.80 -8.84
N ARG A 118 12.35 12.09 -8.78
CA ARG A 118 12.68 11.04 -9.76
C ARG A 118 11.62 9.95 -9.78
N LEU A 119 11.26 9.38 -8.63
CA LEU A 119 10.26 8.30 -8.55
C LEU A 119 8.88 8.72 -9.05
N LEU A 120 8.44 9.94 -8.75
CA LEU A 120 7.17 10.47 -9.23
C LEU A 120 7.17 10.77 -10.73
N ALA A 121 8.33 11.10 -11.31
CA ALA A 121 8.45 11.32 -12.75
C ALA A 121 8.55 10.03 -13.57
N MET A 122 8.76 8.87 -12.94
CA MET A 122 8.90 7.61 -13.67
C MET A 122 7.57 7.13 -14.28
N PRO A 123 7.62 6.59 -15.52
CA PRO A 123 6.47 5.90 -16.09
C PRO A 123 6.19 4.61 -15.31
N MET A 124 4.93 4.21 -15.27
CA MET A 124 4.55 2.96 -14.62
C MET A 124 4.63 1.79 -15.59
N LEU A 125 5.11 0.66 -15.12
CA LEU A 125 5.03 -0.62 -15.82
C LEU A 125 3.59 -1.16 -15.76
N THR A 126 3.03 -1.44 -16.93
CA THR A 126 1.62 -1.85 -17.07
C THR A 126 1.41 -3.34 -16.79
N GLU A 127 2.47 -4.15 -16.78
CA GLU A 127 2.44 -5.61 -16.53
C GLU A 127 1.84 -5.99 -15.17
N TYR A 128 1.92 -5.08 -14.20
CA TYR A 128 1.41 -5.29 -12.84
C TYR A 128 0.09 -4.58 -12.58
N LEU A 129 -0.51 -3.97 -13.60
CA LEU A 129 -1.88 -3.45 -13.49
C LEU A 129 -2.87 -4.60 -13.29
N ALA A 130 -3.86 -4.37 -12.44
CA ALA A 130 -4.98 -5.29 -12.28
C ALA A 130 -5.83 -5.35 -13.56
N GLY A 131 -6.56 -6.45 -13.74
CA GLY A 131 -7.53 -6.60 -14.83
C GLY A 131 -8.52 -5.43 -14.89
N ALA A 132 -9.05 -5.16 -16.09
CA ALA A 132 -9.96 -4.03 -16.34
C ALA A 132 -11.16 -4.03 -15.39
N ASN A 133 -11.78 -5.20 -15.17
CA ASN A 133 -12.92 -5.35 -14.27
C ASN A 133 -12.60 -4.91 -12.83
N ALA A 134 -11.49 -5.37 -12.26
CA ALA A 134 -11.10 -4.98 -10.90
C ALA A 134 -10.87 -3.47 -10.76
N ARG A 135 -10.31 -2.83 -11.79
CA ARG A 135 -10.09 -1.38 -11.84
C ARG A 135 -11.40 -0.62 -11.96
N GLU A 136 -12.32 -1.05 -12.82
CA GLU A 136 -13.64 -0.44 -12.98
C GLU A 136 -14.44 -0.51 -11.68
N TRP A 137 -14.49 -1.68 -11.04
CA TRP A 137 -15.13 -1.83 -9.72
C TRP A 137 -14.47 -0.99 -8.65
N PHE A 138 -13.13 -0.92 -8.63
CA PHE A 138 -12.41 -0.02 -7.74
C PHE A 138 -12.85 1.43 -7.95
N HIS A 139 -12.88 1.92 -9.20
CA HIS A 139 -13.30 3.28 -9.50
C HIS A 139 -14.77 3.53 -9.08
N HIS A 140 -15.65 2.58 -9.37
CA HIS A 140 -17.06 2.70 -9.02
C HIS A 140 -17.26 2.74 -7.50
N LEU A 141 -16.63 1.86 -6.73
CA LEU A 141 -16.80 1.80 -5.28
C LEU A 141 -16.07 2.96 -4.58
N PHE A 142 -14.79 3.16 -4.88
CA PHE A 142 -13.94 4.12 -4.18
C PHE A 142 -14.37 5.58 -4.38
N PHE A 143 -14.80 5.96 -5.59
CA PHE A 143 -15.24 7.33 -5.86
C PHE A 143 -16.72 7.56 -5.51
N ARG A 144 -17.59 6.55 -5.61
CA ARG A 144 -19.01 6.67 -5.21
C ARG A 144 -19.16 6.72 -3.69
N GLU A 145 -18.37 5.95 -2.95
CA GLU A 145 -18.35 5.99 -1.49
C GLU A 145 -17.86 7.35 -0.96
N ARG A 146 -16.85 7.96 -1.59
CA ARG A 146 -16.45 9.35 -1.26
C ARG A 146 -17.51 10.40 -1.62
N GLN A 147 -18.36 10.15 -2.62
CA GLN A 147 -19.52 11.00 -2.89
C GLN A 147 -20.61 10.79 -1.83
N GLN A 148 -20.85 9.55 -1.38
CA GLN A 148 -21.78 9.20 -0.29
C GLN A 148 -21.29 9.57 1.12
N GLU A 149 -19.99 9.67 1.38
CA GLU A 149 -19.49 10.21 2.66
C GLU A 149 -19.64 11.74 2.71
N LYS A 150 -19.56 12.40 1.56
CA LYS A 150 -19.94 13.82 1.41
C LYS A 150 -21.46 14.03 1.34
N SER A 151 -22.21 12.95 1.12
CA SER A 151 -23.66 12.92 1.10
C SER A 151 -24.12 11.71 1.91
N ILE A 152 -23.93 11.76 3.23
CA ILE A 152 -24.93 11.17 4.11
C ILE A 152 -26.16 12.06 3.89
N GLY A 153 -26.79 11.87 2.73
CA GLY A 153 -28.08 12.40 2.39
C GLY A 153 -29.02 11.63 3.27
N VAL A 154 -29.15 12.11 4.49
CA VAL A 154 -30.40 11.94 5.21
C VAL A 154 -31.42 12.50 4.24
N GLU A 155 -32.30 11.64 3.71
CA GLU A 155 -33.47 12.12 2.99
C GLU A 155 -34.15 13.13 3.92
N ASP A 156 -34.43 14.35 3.42
CA ASP A 156 -35.07 15.40 4.21
C ASP A 156 -36.29 14.82 4.92
N GLY A 157 -36.21 14.65 6.25
CA GLY A 157 -37.26 14.06 7.08
C GLY A 157 -37.04 12.64 7.61
N ALA A 158 -35.85 12.03 7.49
CA ALA A 158 -35.62 10.74 8.15
C ALA A 158 -35.64 10.91 9.69
N THR A 159 -36.49 10.15 10.37
CA THR A 159 -36.64 10.20 11.84
C THR A 159 -35.86 9.10 12.53
N CYS A 160 -35.27 9.43 13.68
CA CYS A 160 -34.53 8.47 14.48
C CYS A 160 -35.53 7.46 15.08
N PRO A 161 -35.46 6.15 14.78
CA PRO A 161 -36.40 5.14 15.31
C PRO A 161 -36.33 4.93 16.83
N ILE A 162 -35.42 5.61 17.54
CA ILE A 162 -35.27 5.52 19.00
C ILE A 162 -35.95 6.71 19.70
N CYS A 163 -35.67 7.96 19.29
CA CYS A 163 -36.26 9.15 19.90
C CYS A 163 -37.42 9.77 19.07
N LEU A 164 -37.61 9.31 17.83
CA LEU A 164 -38.60 9.81 16.87
C LEU A 164 -38.40 11.27 16.44
N GLU A 165 -37.22 11.84 16.72
CA GLU A 165 -36.84 13.19 16.29
C GLU A 165 -36.25 13.14 14.87
N GLU A 166 -36.40 14.25 14.15
CA GLU A 166 -35.86 14.41 12.79
C GLU A 166 -34.33 14.43 12.83
N MET A 167 -33.72 13.58 12.01
CA MET A 167 -32.27 13.50 11.89
C MET A 167 -31.82 14.56 10.89
N GLY A 168 -31.29 15.69 11.37
CA GLY A 168 -30.85 16.77 10.50
C GLY A 168 -30.33 17.97 11.29
N GLY A 169 -29.25 18.61 10.84
CA GLY A 169 -28.72 19.82 11.49
C GLY A 169 -27.41 19.65 12.28
N GLY A 170 -26.47 18.84 11.79
CA GLY A 170 -25.11 18.77 12.36
C GLY A 170 -24.93 17.77 13.52
N GLU A 171 -25.96 16.99 13.81
CA GLU A 171 -25.92 15.91 14.79
C GLU A 171 -25.14 14.70 14.27
N LYS A 172 -24.52 13.95 15.18
CA LYS A 172 -23.73 12.77 14.81
C LYS A 172 -24.65 11.57 14.59
N LEU A 173 -24.70 11.13 13.33
CA LEU A 173 -25.50 9.97 12.91
C LEU A 173 -24.63 8.73 12.72
N VAL A 174 -25.20 7.58 13.09
CA VAL A 174 -24.62 6.27 12.88
C VAL A 174 -25.65 5.38 12.18
N ALA A 175 -25.22 4.61 11.18
CA ALA A 175 -26.11 3.75 10.42
C ALA A 175 -25.79 2.27 10.64
N CYS A 176 -26.83 1.44 10.60
CA CYS A 176 -26.67 -0.01 10.68
C CYS A 176 -26.00 -0.53 9.39
N GLY A 177 -24.86 -1.22 9.48
CA GLY A 177 -24.22 -1.79 8.30
C GLY A 177 -24.95 -2.98 7.63
N THR A 178 -26.18 -3.33 8.03
CA THR A 178 -27.01 -4.33 7.34
C THR A 178 -28.22 -3.67 6.67
N CYS A 179 -29.08 -3.00 7.44
CA CYS A 179 -30.29 -2.36 6.91
C CYS A 179 -30.11 -0.89 6.56
N ARG A 180 -28.92 -0.31 6.78
CA ARG A 180 -28.55 1.09 6.48
C ARG A 180 -29.39 2.18 7.16
N ASN A 181 -30.32 1.83 8.04
CA ASN A 181 -31.07 2.82 8.81
C ASN A 181 -30.15 3.59 9.76
N ALA A 182 -30.22 4.91 9.68
CA ALA A 182 -29.52 5.86 10.54
C ALA A 182 -30.27 6.06 11.87
N ILE A 183 -29.50 6.29 12.93
CA ILE A 183 -29.95 6.68 14.27
C ILE A 183 -28.92 7.68 14.84
N HIS A 184 -29.29 8.49 15.84
CA HIS A 184 -28.31 9.33 16.54
C HIS A 184 -27.26 8.48 17.28
N GLU A 185 -26.03 8.97 17.34
CA GLU A 185 -24.93 8.33 18.09
C GLU A 185 -25.31 8.15 19.57
N GLU A 186 -25.90 9.18 20.19
CA GLU A 186 -26.40 9.12 21.56
C GLU A 186 -27.51 8.09 21.77
N CYS A 187 -28.42 7.94 20.80
CA CYS A 187 -29.49 6.96 20.84
C CYS A 187 -28.93 5.54 20.74
N LEU A 188 -27.92 5.31 19.89
CA LEU A 188 -27.19 4.05 19.85
C LEU A 188 -26.50 3.76 21.18
N LEU A 189 -25.85 4.74 21.79
CA LEU A 189 -25.16 4.57 23.07
C LEU A 189 -26.13 4.26 24.21
N ALA A 190 -27.29 4.92 24.24
CA ALA A 190 -28.37 4.61 25.19
C ALA A 190 -28.88 3.17 24.98
N TRP A 191 -29.08 2.76 23.72
CA TRP A 191 -29.46 1.40 23.36
C TRP A 191 -28.41 0.35 23.75
N LYS A 192 -27.12 0.66 23.57
CA LYS A 192 -26.00 -0.19 24.03
C LYS A 192 -26.04 -0.39 25.55
N ARG A 193 -26.38 0.65 26.32
CA ARG A 193 -26.46 0.59 27.79
C ARG A 193 -27.67 -0.18 28.32
N SER A 194 -28.82 -0.09 27.64
CA SER A 194 -30.06 -0.77 28.08
C SER A 194 -30.07 -2.26 27.71
N ASN A 195 -29.32 -2.66 26.68
CA ASN A 195 -29.28 -4.04 26.23
C ASN A 195 -28.29 -4.86 27.08
N ARG A 196 -28.80 -5.71 27.97
CA ARG A 196 -28.01 -6.61 28.84
C ARG A 196 -27.20 -7.69 28.10
N ARG A 197 -27.24 -7.74 26.77
CA ARG A 197 -26.52 -8.74 25.95
C ARG A 197 -25.11 -8.25 25.61
N ARG A 198 -24.15 -9.19 25.54
CA ARG A 198 -22.75 -8.93 25.14
C ARG A 198 -22.57 -8.37 23.72
N SER A 199 -23.64 -8.31 22.91
CA SER A 199 -23.60 -7.81 21.54
C SER A 199 -24.79 -6.91 21.26
N THR A 200 -24.50 -5.67 20.84
CA THR A 200 -25.49 -4.71 20.36
C THR A 200 -26.17 -5.25 19.11
N SER A 201 -27.50 -5.20 19.06
CA SER A 201 -28.30 -5.58 17.89
C SER A 201 -29.04 -4.36 17.36
N CYS A 202 -29.26 -4.29 16.04
CA CYS A 202 -30.05 -3.25 15.39
C CYS A 202 -31.50 -3.27 15.87
N VAL A 203 -32.05 -2.08 16.17
CA VAL A 203 -33.45 -1.91 16.55
C VAL A 203 -34.41 -2.24 15.40
N MET A 204 -33.97 -2.05 14.16
CA MET A 204 -34.78 -2.25 12.95
C MET A 204 -34.71 -3.70 12.46
N CYS A 205 -33.51 -4.20 12.17
CA CYS A 205 -33.33 -5.52 11.55
C CYS A 205 -32.87 -6.62 12.52
N ARG A 206 -32.62 -6.31 13.80
CA ARG A 206 -32.10 -7.22 14.83
C ARG A 206 -30.74 -7.89 14.54
N ALA A 207 -30.15 -7.62 13.37
CA ALA A 207 -28.79 -8.03 13.05
C ALA A 207 -27.81 -7.45 14.07
N ARG A 208 -26.67 -8.13 14.27
CA ARG A 208 -25.60 -7.64 15.14
C ARG A 208 -25.13 -6.27 14.65
N TRP A 209 -25.22 -5.27 15.50
CA TRP A 209 -24.73 -3.92 15.22
C TRP A 209 -23.21 -3.98 15.10
N ARG A 210 -22.72 -3.70 13.91
CA ARG A 210 -21.32 -3.40 13.66
C ARG A 210 -21.30 -1.98 13.14
N ASP A 211 -20.53 -1.13 13.79
CA ASP A 211 -20.32 0.23 13.30
C ASP A 211 -19.74 0.13 11.88
N ILE A 212 -20.15 1.00 10.95
CA ILE A 212 -19.63 0.98 9.57
C ILE A 212 -18.10 1.13 9.58
N ALA A 213 -17.57 1.87 10.56
CA ALA A 213 -16.14 1.99 10.85
C ALA A 213 -15.45 0.65 11.21
N ASP A 214 -16.20 -0.30 11.78
CA ASP A 214 -15.70 -1.65 12.12
C ASP A 214 -15.96 -2.68 11.01
N GLN A 215 -16.76 -2.35 9.98
CA GLN A 215 -17.13 -3.33 8.95
C GLN A 215 -16.08 -3.52 7.87
N GLU A 216 -15.29 -2.52 7.47
CA GLU A 216 -14.23 -2.73 6.47
C GLU A 216 -13.20 -1.60 6.55
N ARG A 217 -12.15 -1.77 7.36
CA ARG A 217 -11.01 -0.83 7.37
C ARG A 217 -10.35 -0.66 5.99
N TYR A 218 -10.62 -1.59 5.08
CA TYR A 218 -10.11 -1.61 3.71
C TYR A 218 -11.24 -1.99 2.77
N LEU A 219 -11.33 -1.30 1.63
CA LEU A 219 -12.15 -1.72 0.50
C LEU A 219 -11.69 -3.11 0.04
N ASN A 220 -12.59 -4.10 0.04
CA ASN A 220 -12.29 -5.45 -0.41
C ASN A 220 -12.92 -5.74 -1.78
N LEU A 221 -12.09 -6.14 -2.74
CA LEU A 221 -12.50 -6.44 -4.12
C LEU A 221 -12.48 -7.95 -4.43
N SER A 222 -12.33 -8.82 -3.44
CA SER A 222 -12.21 -10.29 -3.67
C SER A 222 -13.37 -10.89 -4.47
N VAL A 223 -14.57 -10.32 -4.35
CA VAL A 223 -15.78 -10.75 -5.07
C VAL A 223 -15.76 -10.37 -6.55
N TYR A 224 -15.01 -9.33 -6.91
CA TYR A 224 -15.02 -8.73 -8.26
C TYR A 224 -13.75 -9.04 -9.07
N VAL A 225 -12.74 -9.62 -8.43
CA VAL A 225 -11.52 -10.08 -9.11
C VAL A 225 -11.84 -11.44 -9.73
N GLY A 226 -11.99 -11.47 -11.05
CA GLY A 226 -12.27 -12.69 -11.82
C GLY A 226 -11.10 -13.70 -11.76
N GLN A 227 -11.39 -14.96 -12.10
CA GLN A 227 -10.39 -16.03 -12.12
C GLN A 227 -9.25 -15.79 -13.14
N ASP A 228 -9.39 -14.86 -14.08
CA ASP A 228 -8.32 -14.50 -15.03
C ASP A 228 -7.13 -13.78 -14.38
N ASP A 229 -7.33 -13.14 -13.22
CA ASP A 229 -6.23 -12.65 -12.38
C ASP A 229 -5.63 -13.76 -11.49
N THR A 230 -6.23 -14.97 -11.50
CA THR A 230 -5.89 -16.15 -10.67
C THR A 230 -5.19 -17.29 -11.38
N ALA A 231 -5.15 -17.27 -12.72
CA ALA A 231 -4.54 -18.32 -13.52
C ALA A 231 -3.23 -17.84 -14.16
N ASP A 232 -2.10 -18.01 -13.46
CA ASP A 232 -0.83 -18.16 -14.15
C ASP A 232 -0.64 -19.65 -14.45
N GLY A 233 -0.61 -19.96 -15.74
CA GLY A 233 -0.55 -21.31 -16.28
C GLY A 233 0.62 -22.12 -15.72
N TYR A 234 0.28 -23.26 -15.12
CA TYR A 234 1.22 -24.37 -14.97
C TYR A 234 1.36 -25.01 -16.35
N GLY A 235 2.33 -24.53 -17.14
CA GLY A 235 2.80 -25.20 -18.34
C GLY A 235 3.45 -26.51 -17.95
N GLY A 236 2.65 -27.58 -17.90
CA GLY A 236 3.15 -28.94 -17.75
C GLY A 236 4.00 -29.33 -18.95
N CYS A 237 5.28 -29.57 -18.72
CA CYS A 237 6.11 -30.33 -19.65
C CYS A 237 5.68 -31.81 -19.58
N GLY A 238 4.91 -32.24 -20.56
CA GLY A 238 4.64 -33.64 -20.84
C GLY A 238 4.87 -33.87 -22.33
N GLY A 239 5.88 -34.69 -22.64
CA GLY A 239 6.29 -35.04 -24.01
C GLY A 239 7.70 -35.59 -24.00
#